data_AF-A0A6L7U3V0-F1
#
_entry.id   AF-A0A6L7U3V0-F1
#
_cell.length_a   1.000
_cell.length_b   1.000
_cell.length_c   1.000
_cell.angle_alpha   90.00
_cell.angle_beta   90.00
_cell.angle_gamma   90.00
#
_symmetry.space_group_name_H-M   'P 1'
#
loop_
_entity.id
_entity.type
_entity.pdbx_description
1 polymer ?
#
loop_
_entity_poly.entity_id
_entity_poly.type
_entity_poly.pdbx_seq_one_letter_code
_entity_poly.pdbx_strand_id
1 'polypeptide(L)'
;MSFTVVPEDPARQLADPGPPEACPYCGKRASWRNGCYERHRLPLDPCRVQRWRCQTCGRTHSPSPDGVTRQQRTWPWQEILMRLYWLGVSLRATSASPEVLGCFVSPTSLWRDVPRLQMEVQWGQSTRCGTFIRESVVAQLSNDGH
;
A
#
# COMPACT_ATOMS: atom_id res chain seq x y z
N MET A 1 2.89 19.87 11.97
CA MET A 1 2.78 19.36 10.58
C MET A 1 2.46 17.87 10.66
N SER A 2 1.20 17.49 10.53
CA SER A 2 0.80 16.08 10.51
C SER A 2 0.97 15.53 9.10
N PHE A 3 2.02 14.76 8.86
CA PHE A 3 2.16 13.99 7.63
C PHE A 3 1.34 12.71 7.77
N THR A 4 0.02 12.85 7.67
CA THR A 4 -0.87 11.70 7.59
C THR A 4 -0.73 11.10 6.20
N VAL A 5 0.02 10.00 6.11
CA VAL A 5 0.00 9.08 4.95
C VAL A 5 -1.32 8.32 4.98
N VAL A 6 -2.42 9.06 4.92
CA VAL A 6 -3.75 8.48 4.82
C VAL A 6 -3.95 8.23 3.33
N PRO A 7 -4.11 6.97 2.90
CA PRO A 7 -4.45 6.68 1.52
C PRO A 7 -5.71 7.45 1.12
N GLU A 8 -5.82 7.85 -0.15
CA GLU A 8 -6.90 8.69 -0.68
C GLU A 8 -8.32 8.17 -0.35
N ASP A 9 -8.45 6.88 0.00
CA ASP A 9 -9.68 6.31 0.52
C ASP A 9 -9.38 5.14 1.49
N PRO A 10 -9.27 5.40 2.81
CA PRO A 10 -9.04 4.35 3.81
C PRO A 10 -10.25 3.41 3.93
N ALA A 11 -11.46 3.89 3.60
CA ALA A 11 -12.68 3.10 3.63
C ALA A 11 -12.71 2.04 2.51
N ARG A 12 -12.19 2.35 1.31
CA ARG A 12 -12.02 1.37 0.23
C ARG A 12 -10.98 0.28 0.55
N GLN A 13 -9.97 0.60 1.35
CA GLN A 13 -8.99 -0.39 1.78
C GLN A 13 -9.54 -1.31 2.89
N LEU A 14 -10.53 -0.83 3.66
CA LEU A 14 -11.29 -1.61 4.63
C LEU A 14 -12.49 -2.35 4.02
N ALA A 15 -12.96 -1.91 2.84
CA ALA A 15 -14.14 -2.46 2.20
C ALA A 15 -13.92 -3.93 1.84
N ASP A 16 -14.89 -4.75 2.24
CA ASP A 16 -15.08 -6.12 1.80
C ASP A 16 -15.01 -6.16 0.28
N PRO A 17 -13.89 -6.62 -0.33
CA PRO A 17 -13.78 -6.58 -1.77
C PRO A 17 -14.89 -7.45 -2.36
N GLY A 18 -15.51 -6.97 -3.44
CA GLY A 18 -16.44 -7.77 -4.22
C GLY A 18 -15.83 -9.14 -4.59
N PRO A 19 -16.65 -10.10 -5.03
CA PRO A 19 -16.15 -11.42 -5.40
C PRO A 19 -15.00 -11.27 -6.42
N PRO A 20 -13.88 -11.98 -6.20
CA PRO A 20 -12.76 -11.90 -7.11
C PRO A 20 -13.17 -12.37 -8.49
N GLU A 21 -12.78 -11.63 -9.53
CA GLU A 21 -13.14 -11.92 -10.91
C GLU A 21 -12.72 -13.33 -11.34
N ALA A 22 -11.60 -13.83 -10.81
CA ALA A 22 -11.09 -15.17 -11.05
C ALA A 22 -10.26 -15.70 -9.87
N CYS A 23 -10.22 -17.02 -9.73
CA CYS A 23 -9.33 -17.68 -8.79
C CYS A 23 -7.86 -17.46 -9.19
N PRO A 24 -6.98 -16.95 -8.30
CA PRO A 24 -5.58 -16.69 -8.62
C PRO A 24 -4.76 -17.97 -8.89
N TYR A 25 -5.32 -19.15 -8.60
CA TYR A 25 -4.63 -20.42 -8.78
C TYR A 25 -5.03 -21.17 -10.06
N CYS A 26 -6.28 -21.02 -10.53
CA CYS A 26 -6.79 -21.80 -11.67
C CYS A 26 -7.54 -20.96 -12.71
N GLY A 27 -7.68 -19.64 -12.50
CA GLY A 27 -8.35 -18.72 -13.43
C GLY A 27 -9.86 -18.86 -13.55
N LYS A 28 -10.50 -19.80 -12.83
CA LYS A 28 -11.95 -20.00 -12.89
C LYS A 28 -12.71 -18.97 -12.05
N ARG A 29 -13.88 -18.55 -12.54
CA ARG A 29 -14.76 -17.53 -11.92
C ARG A 29 -15.78 -18.08 -10.91
N ALA A 30 -15.45 -19.21 -10.28
CA ALA A 30 -16.32 -19.87 -9.31
C ALA A 30 -15.69 -19.79 -7.92
N SER A 31 -16.04 -18.74 -7.16
CA SER A 31 -15.60 -18.55 -5.78
C SER A 31 -16.78 -18.23 -4.88
N TRP A 32 -16.71 -18.67 -3.62
CA TRP A 32 -17.72 -18.38 -2.61
C TRP A 32 -17.08 -17.87 -1.32
N ARG A 33 -17.87 -17.13 -0.53
CA ARG A 33 -17.42 -16.53 0.73
C ARG A 33 -17.16 -17.62 1.77
N ASN A 34 -15.93 -17.70 2.27
CA ASN A 34 -15.49 -18.69 3.25
C ASN A 34 -15.03 -18.01 4.55
N GLY A 35 -15.93 -17.21 5.13
CA GLY A 35 -15.67 -16.46 6.36
C GLY A 35 -14.78 -15.23 6.17
N CYS A 36 -14.47 -14.56 7.27
CA CYS A 36 -13.61 -13.39 7.32
C CYS A 36 -12.68 -13.47 8.54
N TYR A 37 -11.56 -12.74 8.49
CA TYR A 37 -10.61 -12.66 9.59
C TYR A 37 -9.96 -11.28 9.63
N GLU A 38 -9.51 -10.86 10.81
CA GLU A 38 -8.83 -9.58 10.96
C GLU A 38 -7.37 -9.67 10.51
N ARG A 39 -6.89 -8.59 9.90
CA ARG A 39 -5.50 -8.48 9.45
C ARG A 39 -4.98 -7.08 9.65
N HIS A 40 -3.86 -6.96 10.35
CA HIS A 40 -3.13 -5.71 10.48
C HIS A 40 -2.48 -5.35 9.14
N ARG A 41 -2.65 -4.09 8.73
CA ARG A 41 -2.06 -3.55 7.50
C ARG A 41 -1.39 -2.24 7.81
N LEU A 42 -0.07 -2.13 7.74
CA LEU A 42 0.61 -0.89 8.09
C LEU A 42 0.46 0.17 6.98
N PRO A 43 0.21 1.44 7.33
CA PRO A 43 0.07 2.01 8.68
C PRO A 43 -1.39 2.08 9.19
N LEU A 44 -2.30 1.30 8.60
CA LEU A 44 -3.73 1.29 8.89
C LEU A 44 -4.08 0.43 10.11
N ASP A 45 -5.27 0.70 10.65
CA ASP A 45 -5.92 -0.14 11.65
C ASP A 45 -6.20 -1.55 11.14
N PRO A 46 -6.43 -2.52 12.06
CA PRO A 46 -6.82 -3.87 11.68
C PRO A 46 -8.03 -3.86 10.74
N CYS A 47 -7.88 -4.48 9.58
CA CYS A 47 -8.94 -4.55 8.57
C CYS A 47 -9.57 -5.94 8.58
N ARG A 48 -10.90 -6.02 8.44
CA ARG A 48 -11.59 -7.29 8.25
C ARG A 48 -11.43 -7.76 6.81
N VAL A 49 -10.80 -8.90 6.62
CA VAL A 49 -10.47 -9.47 5.31
C VAL A 49 -11.41 -10.62 4.97
N GLN A 50 -12.06 -10.53 3.82
CA GLN A 50 -12.90 -11.60 3.29
C GLN A 50 -12.05 -12.73 2.72
N ARG A 51 -12.32 -13.95 3.16
CA ARG A 51 -11.72 -15.17 2.61
C ARG A 51 -12.65 -15.75 1.56
N TRP A 52 -12.10 -16.11 0.41
CA TRP A 52 -12.80 -16.75 -0.69
C TRP A 52 -12.30 -18.17 -0.88
N ARG A 53 -13.18 -19.11 -1.22
CA ARG A 53 -12.82 -20.48 -1.59
C ARG A 53 -13.25 -20.74 -3.03
N CYS A 54 -12.32 -21.23 -3.85
CA CYS A 54 -12.64 -21.62 -5.22
C CYS A 54 -13.40 -22.95 -5.22
N GLN A 55 -14.50 -23.03 -5.96
CA GLN A 55 -15.28 -24.25 -6.10
C GLN A 55 -14.63 -25.27 -7.03
N THR A 56 -13.77 -24.84 -7.97
CA THR A 56 -13.10 -25.74 -8.91
C THR A 56 -11.86 -26.40 -8.32
N CYS A 57 -10.94 -25.62 -7.73
CA CYS A 57 -9.68 -26.16 -7.19
C CYS A 57 -9.69 -26.33 -5.67
N GLY A 58 -10.75 -25.91 -4.98
CA GLY A 58 -10.90 -26.02 -3.52
C GLY A 58 -10.00 -25.07 -2.71
N ARG A 59 -9.06 -24.36 -3.33
CA ARG A 59 -8.10 -23.47 -2.65
C ARG A 59 -8.75 -22.19 -2.13
N THR A 60 -8.26 -21.72 -1.00
CA THR A 60 -8.70 -20.45 -0.41
C THR A 60 -7.74 -19.32 -0.72
N HIS A 61 -8.28 -18.13 -0.96
CA HIS A 61 -7.51 -16.91 -1.18
C HIS A 61 -8.20 -15.71 -0.56
N SER A 62 -7.41 -14.69 -0.25
CA SER A 62 -7.88 -13.43 0.32
C SER A 62 -7.23 -12.31 -0.49
N PRO A 63 -7.90 -11.79 -1.53
CA PRO A 63 -7.35 -10.72 -2.34
C PRO A 63 -7.07 -9.52 -1.43
N SER A 64 -5.86 -8.95 -1.57
CA SER A 64 -5.55 -7.68 -0.91
C SER A 64 -6.24 -6.56 -1.68
N PRO A 65 -6.77 -5.53 -1.01
CA PRO A 65 -7.34 -4.39 -1.71
C PRO A 65 -6.25 -3.65 -2.48
N ASP A 66 -6.70 -2.83 -3.42
CA ASP A 66 -5.81 -1.99 -4.20
C ASP A 66 -4.99 -1.07 -3.29
N GLY A 67 -3.72 -0.89 -3.64
CA GLY A 67 -2.80 -0.08 -2.84
C GLY A 67 -2.15 -0.82 -1.66
N VAL A 68 -2.54 -2.06 -1.35
CA VAL A 68 -1.93 -2.87 -0.28
C VAL A 68 -1.13 -4.04 -0.85
N THR A 69 0.15 -4.11 -0.49
CA THR A 69 1.05 -5.19 -0.90
C THR A 69 0.79 -6.48 -0.14
N ARG A 70 1.36 -7.59 -0.62
CA ARG A 70 1.29 -8.91 0.04
C ARG A 70 1.79 -8.87 1.48
N GLN A 71 2.79 -8.04 1.75
CA GLN A 71 3.38 -7.76 3.07
C GLN A 71 2.47 -6.96 4.00
N GLN A 72 1.23 -6.66 3.57
CA GLN A 72 0.26 -5.88 4.32
C GLN A 72 0.77 -4.46 4.61
N ARG A 73 1.43 -3.86 3.62
CA ARG A 73 1.91 -2.47 3.67
C ARG A 73 1.32 -1.71 2.51
N THR A 74 0.90 -0.47 2.74
CA THR A 74 0.44 0.39 1.66
C THR A 74 1.61 0.79 0.75
N TRP A 75 1.33 1.06 -0.52
CA TRP A 75 2.32 1.55 -1.48
C TRP A 75 3.02 2.85 -1.02
N PRO A 76 2.30 3.91 -0.59
CA PRO A 76 2.92 5.13 -0.10
C PRO A 76 3.86 4.89 1.08
N TRP A 77 3.50 3.95 1.97
CA TRP A 77 4.34 3.58 3.11
C TRP A 77 5.68 2.97 2.68
N GLN A 78 5.65 2.08 1.69
CA GLN A 78 6.86 1.48 1.15
C GLN A 78 7.76 2.50 0.46
N GLU A 79 7.16 3.48 -0.23
CA GLU A 79 7.90 4.56 -0.87
C GLU A 79 8.64 5.44 0.14
N ILE A 80 7.99 5.80 1.25
CA ILE A 80 8.63 6.58 2.32
C ILE A 80 9.81 5.83 2.92
N LEU A 81 9.62 4.55 3.25
CA LEU A 81 10.69 3.70 3.79
C LEU A 81 11.87 3.60 2.82
N MET A 82 11.60 3.50 1.52
CA MET A 82 12.64 3.45 0.50
C MET A 82 13.38 4.77 0.35
N ARG A 83 12.65 5.90 0.34
CA ARG A 83 13.25 7.24 0.30
C ARG A 83 14.17 7.47 1.50
N LEU A 84 13.73 7.11 2.71
CA LEU A 84 14.57 7.18 3.92
C LEU A 84 15.84 6.34 3.77
N TYR A 85 15.71 5.09 3.32
CA TYR A 85 16.85 4.21 3.08
C TYR A 85 17.85 4.82 2.08
N TRP A 86 17.36 5.43 0.99
CA TRP A 86 18.22 6.04 -0.02
C TRP A 86 18.86 7.37 0.38
N LEU A 87 18.23 8.13 1.27
CA LEU A 87 18.85 9.30 1.88
C LEU A 87 19.98 8.93 2.86
N GLY A 88 20.36 7.64 2.93
CA GLY A 88 21.45 7.15 3.76
C GLY A 88 21.03 6.91 5.21
N VAL A 89 19.73 6.96 5.52
CA VAL A 89 19.24 6.59 6.84
C VAL A 89 19.46 5.09 7.04
N SER A 90 20.23 4.74 8.08
CA SER A 90 20.54 3.34 8.38
C SER A 90 19.26 2.52 8.50
N LEU A 91 19.28 1.25 8.10
CA LEU A 91 18.11 0.36 8.20
C LEU A 91 17.49 0.35 9.61
N ARG A 92 18.32 0.46 10.66
CA ARG A 92 17.87 0.56 12.05
C ARG A 92 17.13 1.86 12.34
N ALA A 93 17.65 2.99 11.88
CA ALA A 93 16.99 4.28 12.02
C ALA A 93 15.69 4.34 11.19
N THR A 94 15.70 3.77 9.98
CA THR A 94 14.52 3.66 9.12
C THR A 94 13.45 2.73 9.71
N SER A 95 13.83 1.66 10.41
CA SER A 95 12.86 0.82 11.14
C SER A 95 12.29 1.48 12.40
N ALA A 96 13.06 2.35 13.05
CA ALA A 96 12.64 3.06 14.25
C ALA A 96 11.78 4.31 13.94
N SER A 97 11.98 4.94 12.79
CA SER A 97 11.24 6.15 12.39
C SER A 97 9.71 5.95 12.36
N PRO A 98 9.20 4.80 11.85
CA PRO A 98 7.80 4.40 11.97
C PRO A 98 7.22 4.29 13.37
N GLU A 99 8.04 4.04 14.40
CA GLU A 99 7.54 3.85 15.77
C GLU A 99 6.88 5.12 16.30
N VAL A 100 7.35 6.29 15.85
CA VAL A 100 6.74 7.60 16.12
C VAL A 100 5.31 7.69 15.56
N LEU A 101 5.03 6.96 14.47
CA LEU A 101 3.72 6.85 13.84
C LEU A 101 2.91 5.65 14.37
N GLY A 102 3.35 5.02 15.47
CA GLY A 102 2.69 3.85 16.07
C GLY A 102 2.84 2.57 15.24
N CYS A 103 3.72 2.56 14.24
CA CYS A 103 3.90 1.45 13.32
C CYS A 103 5.26 0.79 13.55
N PHE A 104 5.31 -0.52 13.79
CA PHE A 104 6.58 -1.24 13.91
C PHE A 104 6.92 -1.97 12.62
N VAL A 105 8.11 -1.72 12.07
CA VAL A 105 8.67 -2.48 10.95
C VAL A 105 10.02 -3.04 11.37
N SER A 106 10.15 -4.36 11.46
CA SER A 106 11.45 -4.93 11.81
C SER A 106 12.52 -4.61 10.74
N PRO A 107 13.78 -4.34 11.15
CA PRO A 107 14.88 -4.11 10.20
C PRO A 107 15.03 -5.24 9.17
N THR A 108 14.80 -6.49 9.59
CA THR A 108 14.83 -7.67 8.70
C THR A 108 13.73 -7.62 7.64
N SER A 109 12.52 -7.17 8.00
CA SER A 109 11.43 -7.02 7.03
C SER A 109 11.72 -5.92 6.03
N LEU A 110 12.31 -4.82 6.50
CA LEU A 110 12.75 -3.72 5.63
C LEU A 110 13.84 -4.19 4.65
N TRP A 111 14.86 -4.88 5.15
CA TRP A 111 15.94 -5.43 4.32
C TRP A 111 15.43 -6.37 3.22
N ARG A 112 14.41 -7.21 3.50
CA ARG A 112 13.78 -8.07 2.49
C ARG A 112 12.97 -7.29 1.44
N ASP A 113 12.40 -6.15 1.83
CA ASP A 113 11.63 -5.31 0.93
C ASP A 113 12.52 -4.48 0.01
N VAL A 114 13.75 -4.15 0.42
CA VAL A 114 14.66 -3.29 -0.36
C VAL A 114 14.91 -3.83 -1.78
N PRO A 115 15.38 -5.08 -2.00
CA PRO A 115 15.60 -5.60 -3.34
C PRO A 115 14.33 -5.64 -4.19
N ARG A 116 13.20 -5.99 -3.58
CA ARG A 116 11.90 -6.06 -4.28
C ARG A 116 11.47 -4.69 -4.78
N LEU A 117 11.54 -3.69 -3.91
CA LEU A 117 11.20 -2.31 -4.25
C LEU A 117 12.21 -1.70 -5.23
N GLN A 118 13.49 -2.05 -5.15
CA GLN A 118 14.49 -1.63 -6.14
C GLN A 118 14.17 -2.16 -7.55
N MET A 119 13.64 -3.39 -7.66
CA MET A 119 13.22 -3.95 -8.95
C MET A 119 11.90 -3.36 -9.44
N GLU A 120 10.97 -3.06 -8.54
CA GLU A 120 9.67 -2.46 -8.87
C GLU A 120 9.79 -0.99 -9.25
N VAL A 121 10.72 -0.24 -8.65
CA VAL A 121 10.85 1.19 -8.90
C VAL A 121 11.98 1.49 -9.87
N GLN A 122 11.63 1.53 -11.15
CA GLN A 122 12.40 2.22 -12.18
C GLN A 122 12.12 3.73 -12.05
N TRP A 123 12.94 4.45 -11.27
CA TRP A 123 12.81 5.88 -10.94
C TRP A 123 13.03 6.84 -12.12
N GLY A 124 12.44 6.53 -13.28
CA GLY A 124 12.46 7.34 -14.48
C GLY A 124 11.11 7.52 -15.16
N GLN A 125 10.02 6.87 -14.74
CA GLN A 125 8.74 6.95 -15.47
C GLN A 125 7.45 7.02 -14.62
N SER A 126 7.50 7.24 -13.30
CA SER A 126 6.26 7.55 -12.53
C SER A 126 5.79 9.01 -12.71
N THR A 127 5.84 9.53 -13.93
CA THR A 127 5.13 10.77 -14.33
C THR A 127 3.64 10.49 -14.60
N ARG A 128 3.12 9.31 -14.24
CA ARG A 128 1.69 8.97 -14.38
C ARG A 128 0.81 9.36 -13.17
N CYS A 129 1.36 10.05 -12.17
CA CYS A 129 0.55 10.70 -11.14
C CYS A 129 1.02 12.16 -10.93
N GLY A 130 1.22 12.87 -12.04
CA GLY A 130 1.80 14.21 -12.07
C GLY A 130 1.05 15.21 -12.95
N THR A 131 -0.25 15.01 -13.19
CA THR A 131 -1.04 15.88 -14.07
C THR A 131 -2.16 16.64 -13.35
N PHE A 132 -2.02 16.93 -12.05
CA PHE A 132 -3.00 17.80 -11.38
C PHE A 132 -2.45 18.85 -10.40
N ILE A 133 -1.15 18.86 -10.08
CA ILE A 133 -0.58 19.85 -9.12
C ILE A 133 0.12 21.02 -9.83
N ARG A 134 0.35 20.95 -11.14
CA ARG A 134 1.10 22.00 -11.85
C ARG A 134 0.27 23.23 -12.26
N GLU A 135 -1.06 23.13 -12.29
CA GLU A 135 -1.90 24.28 -12.67
C GLU A 135 -2.36 25.12 -11.47
N SER A 136 -2.42 24.56 -10.26
CA SER A 136 -2.93 25.30 -9.09
C SER A 136 -1.91 26.30 -8.52
N VAL A 137 -0.61 25.96 -8.51
CA VAL A 137 0.42 26.82 -7.92
C VAL A 137 0.80 28.00 -8.83
N VAL A 138 0.69 27.84 -10.16
CA VAL A 138 0.94 28.95 -11.10
C VAL A 138 -0.23 29.94 -11.10
N ALA A 139 -1.46 29.48 -10.88
CA ALA A 139 -2.63 30.37 -10.82
C ALA A 139 -2.69 31.25 -9.55
N GLN A 140 -2.07 30.84 -8.45
CA GLN A 140 -2.08 31.61 -7.20
C GLN A 140 -0.99 32.68 -7.11
N LEU A 141 0.09 32.59 -7.89
CA LEU A 141 1.16 33.60 -7.88
C LEU A 141 0.93 34.77 -8.87
N SER A 142 -0.13 34.73 -9.68
CA SER A 142 -0.51 35.82 -10.58
C SER A 142 -1.58 36.77 -10.02
N ASN A 143 -2.17 36.50 -8.85
CA ASN A 143 -3.28 37.29 -8.30
C ASN A 143 -2.93 38.16 -7.08
N ASP A 144 -1.70 38.12 -6.56
CA ASP A 144 -1.26 38.96 -5.43
C ASP A 144 -0.46 40.20 -5.89
N GLY A 145 -0.62 40.59 -7.15
CA GLY A 145 0.00 41.77 -7.75
C GLY A 145 -1.01 42.83 -8.18
N HIS A 146 -1.83 43.32 -7.25
CA HIS A 146 -2.55 44.58 -7.40
C HIS A 146 -2.73 45.31 -6.07
#